data_AF-A0A2J4RF78-F1
#
_entry.id   AF-A0A2J4RF78-F1
#
_cell.length_a   1.000
_cell.length_b   1.000
_cell.length_c   1.000
_cell.angle_alpha   90.00
_cell.angle_beta   90.00
_cell.angle_gamma   90.00
#
_symmetry.space_group_name_H-M   'P 1'
#
loop_
_entity.id
_entity.type
_entity.pdbx_description
1 polymer ?
#
loop_
_entity_poly.entity_id
_entity_poly.type
_entity_poly.pdbx_seq_one_letter_code
_entity_poly.pdbx_strand_id
1 'polypeptide(L)'
;MPDKITVKLSDICREFKLSSKDPIADGYNRYVGLEHLDSGSLKSRRWGMLEEESPTFTRVFKKGHILFGKRRPYLKKAAIAEFDGVCSSDIIVIESKP
;
A
#
# COMPACT_ATOMS: atom_id res chain seq x y z
N MET A 1 -12.83 28.90 -3.10
CA MET A 1 -12.53 27.47 -2.82
C MET A 1 -13.42 26.68 -3.75
N PRO A 2 -12.93 25.68 -4.50
CA PRO A 2 -13.81 24.89 -5.36
C PRO A 2 -14.92 24.26 -4.50
N ASP A 3 -16.12 24.12 -5.08
CA ASP A 3 -17.26 23.47 -4.44
C ASP A 3 -16.84 22.06 -4.03
N LYS A 4 -16.75 21.82 -2.72
CA LYS A 4 -16.44 20.50 -2.17
C LYS A 4 -17.75 19.76 -1.97
N ILE A 5 -17.84 18.55 -2.51
CA ILE A 5 -18.95 17.64 -2.27
C ILE A 5 -18.55 16.60 -1.22
N THR A 6 -19.52 16.20 -0.39
CA THR A 6 -19.36 15.07 0.53
C THR A 6 -19.73 13.80 -0.19
N VAL A 7 -18.79 12.86 -0.27
CA VAL A 7 -18.99 11.54 -0.88
C VAL A 7 -18.49 10.45 0.07
N LYS A 8 -18.93 9.20 -0.13
CA LYS A 8 -18.31 8.07 0.56
C LYS A 8 -16.98 7.78 -0.12
N LEU A 9 -15.97 7.35 0.65
CA LEU A 9 -14.70 6.91 0.09
C LEU A 9 -14.89 5.77 -0.93
N SER A 10 -15.87 4.90 -0.70
CA SER A 10 -16.25 3.81 -1.61
C SER A 10 -16.77 4.29 -2.96
N ASP A 11 -17.21 5.54 -3.07
CA ASP A 11 -17.75 6.09 -4.32
C ASP A 11 -16.57 6.38 -5.27
N ILE A 12 -15.46 6.87 -4.73
CA ILE A 12 -14.27 7.33 -5.49
C ILE A 12 -13.07 6.38 -5.44
N CYS A 13 -13.06 5.40 -4.53
CA CYS A 13 -11.97 4.44 -4.38
C CYS A 13 -12.51 3.03 -4.10
N ARG A 14 -11.65 2.01 -4.24
CA ARG A 14 -11.91 0.64 -3.81
C ARG A 14 -10.70 0.06 -3.08
N GLU A 15 -10.93 -0.94 -2.22
CA GLU A 15 -9.84 -1.78 -1.74
C GLU A 15 -9.37 -2.68 -2.90
N PHE A 16 -8.09 -2.62 -3.23
CA PHE A 16 -7.46 -3.48 -4.21
C PHE A 16 -7.07 -4.81 -3.53
N LYS A 17 -7.65 -5.90 -4.01
CA LYS A 17 -7.43 -7.25 -3.48
C LYS A 17 -6.84 -8.14 -4.54
N LEU A 18 -5.52 -8.24 -4.53
CA LEU A 18 -4.75 -9.21 -5.30
C LEU A 18 -3.68 -9.80 -4.39
N SER A 19 -3.50 -11.11 -4.46
CA SER A 19 -2.44 -11.81 -3.75
C SER A 19 -1.63 -12.65 -4.71
N SER A 20 -0.32 -12.57 -4.59
CA SER A 20 0.65 -13.41 -5.27
C SER A 20 0.97 -14.62 -4.40
N LYS A 21 1.09 -15.81 -5.01
CA LYS A 21 1.54 -17.03 -4.30
C LYS A 21 3.06 -17.11 -4.24
N ASP A 22 3.73 -16.54 -5.23
CA ASP A 22 5.19 -16.46 -5.32
C ASP A 22 5.56 -15.07 -5.86
N PRO A 23 5.73 -14.08 -4.96
CA PRO A 23 5.97 -12.70 -5.36
C PRO A 23 7.21 -12.52 -6.25
N ILE A 24 8.26 -13.30 -6.01
CA ILE A 24 9.51 -13.21 -6.77
C ILE A 24 9.28 -13.76 -8.18
N ALA A 25 8.65 -14.94 -8.30
CA ALA A 25 8.31 -15.50 -9.61
C ALA A 25 7.31 -14.63 -10.41
N ASP A 26 6.41 -13.91 -9.72
CA ASP A 26 5.47 -12.96 -10.32
C ASP A 26 6.13 -11.60 -10.68
N GLY A 27 7.44 -11.44 -10.45
CA GLY A 27 8.23 -10.28 -10.87
C GLY A 27 8.25 -9.12 -9.87
N TYR A 28 7.87 -9.35 -8.61
CA TYR A 28 7.99 -8.35 -7.54
C TYR A 28 9.32 -8.52 -6.80
N ASN A 29 10.04 -7.41 -6.61
CA ASN A 29 11.34 -7.42 -5.94
C ASN A 29 11.31 -6.72 -4.57
N ARG A 30 10.31 -5.87 -4.33
CA ARG A 30 10.24 -4.98 -3.16
C ARG A 30 8.99 -5.25 -2.34
N TYR A 31 9.09 -5.00 -1.04
CA TYR A 31 7.95 -5.02 -0.16
C TYR A 31 7.85 -3.84 0.80
N VAL A 32 6.63 -3.60 1.29
CA VAL A 32 6.33 -2.55 2.27
C VAL A 32 5.68 -3.16 3.51
N GLY A 33 6.38 -3.11 4.65
CA GLY A 33 5.81 -3.34 5.98
C GLY A 33 5.36 -2.04 6.65
N LEU A 34 4.73 -2.14 7.83
CA LEU A 34 4.28 -0.97 8.59
C LEU A 34 5.45 -0.12 9.11
N GLU A 35 6.58 -0.76 9.35
CA GLU A 35 7.84 -0.15 9.74
C GLU A 35 8.42 0.76 8.65
N HIS A 36 8.07 0.54 7.38
CA HIS A 36 8.49 1.34 6.23
C HIS A 36 7.63 2.59 6.01
N LEU A 37 6.44 2.67 6.61
CA LEU A 37 5.55 3.82 6.52
C LEU A 37 5.87 4.88 7.59
N ASP A 38 6.11 6.11 7.15
CA ASP A 38 6.40 7.26 8.01
C ASP A 38 5.09 7.89 8.52
N SER A 39 5.05 8.20 9.82
CA SER A 39 3.88 8.86 10.42
C SER A 39 3.67 10.26 9.84
N GLY A 40 2.46 10.55 9.34
CA GLY A 40 2.09 11.88 8.85
C GLY A 40 2.70 12.27 7.50
N SER A 41 3.35 11.35 6.79
CA SER A 41 3.95 11.59 5.47
C SER A 41 3.39 10.60 4.45
N LEU A 42 2.96 11.08 3.28
CA LEU A 42 2.49 10.22 2.18
C LEU A 42 3.61 9.73 1.24
N LYS A 43 4.86 10.13 1.48
CA LYS A 43 5.99 9.73 0.62
C LYS A 43 6.43 8.30 0.93
N SER A 44 6.57 7.47 -0.09
CA SER A 44 7.19 6.15 0.03
C SER A 44 8.71 6.29 -0.04
N ARG A 45 9.39 6.21 1.10
CA ARG A 45 10.86 6.42 1.18
C ARG A 45 11.64 5.16 1.52
N ARG A 46 10.97 4.15 2.05
CA ARG A 46 11.57 2.94 2.61
C ARG A 46 10.82 1.73 2.10
N TRP A 47 11.56 0.65 1.87
CA TRP A 47 11.07 -0.66 1.45
C TRP A 47 12.13 -1.70 1.80
N GLY A 48 11.71 -2.95 1.89
CA GLY A 48 12.63 -4.09 1.98
C GLY A 48 12.73 -4.79 0.62
N MET A 49 13.75 -5.63 0.48
CA MET A 49 13.97 -6.45 -0.70
C MET A 49 13.51 -7.89 -0.42
N LEU A 50 12.67 -8.44 -1.29
CA LEU A 50 12.09 -9.78 -1.11
C LEU A 50 13.16 -10.87 -1.05
N GLU A 51 14.17 -10.78 -1.91
CA GLU A 51 15.28 -11.73 -1.98
C GLU A 51 16.18 -11.70 -0.74
N GLU A 52 16.25 -10.57 -0.04
CA GLU A 52 17.14 -10.39 1.12
C GLU A 52 16.46 -10.80 2.43
N GLU A 53 15.17 -10.46 2.60
CA GLU A 53 14.48 -10.59 3.90
C GLU A 53 13.40 -11.68 3.91
N SER A 54 12.99 -12.19 2.75
CA SER A 54 12.02 -13.29 2.60
C SER A 54 10.75 -13.17 3.48
N PRO A 55 10.02 -12.04 3.46
CA PRO A 55 8.80 -11.89 4.24
C PRO A 55 7.67 -12.79 3.69
N THR A 56 6.71 -13.15 4.55
CA THR A 56 5.51 -13.93 4.16
C THR A 56 4.42 -13.11 3.46
N PHE A 57 4.78 -11.94 2.93
CA PHE A 57 3.84 -10.98 2.37
C PHE A 57 3.42 -11.38 0.95
N THR A 58 2.13 -11.55 0.75
CA THR A 58 1.55 -11.98 -0.53
C THR A 58 0.68 -10.92 -1.18
N ARG A 59 0.22 -9.90 -0.44
CA ARG A 59 -0.73 -8.93 -0.96
C ARG A 59 -0.06 -7.92 -1.85
N VAL A 60 -0.52 -7.84 -3.09
CA VAL A 60 0.06 -7.00 -4.14
C VAL A 60 -0.45 -5.56 -4.03
N PHE A 61 0.42 -4.61 -4.32
CA PHE A 61 0.09 -3.23 -4.66
C PHE A 61 0.75 -2.82 -5.97
N LYS A 62 0.20 -1.78 -6.59
CA LYS A 62 0.71 -1.18 -7.82
C LYS A 62 1.09 0.27 -7.61
N LYS A 63 1.99 0.78 -8.46
CA LYS A 63 2.34 2.20 -8.48
C LYS A 63 1.07 3.05 -8.56
N GLY A 64 0.99 4.08 -7.72
CA GLY A 64 -0.16 4.98 -7.60
C GLY A 64 -1.20 4.53 -6.56
N HIS A 65 -1.19 3.28 -6.09
CA HIS A 65 -2.06 2.85 -5.01
C HIS A 65 -1.68 3.55 -3.69
N ILE A 66 -2.67 3.72 -2.82
CA ILE A 66 -2.46 4.20 -1.45
C ILE A 66 -2.28 2.98 -0.54
N LEU A 67 -1.19 2.96 0.22
CA LEU A 67 -0.87 1.96 1.24
C LEU A 67 -1.25 2.53 2.60
N PHE A 68 -2.33 2.04 3.21
CA PHE A 68 -2.84 2.55 4.48
C PHE A 68 -2.65 1.53 5.62
N GLY A 69 -1.93 1.90 6.68
CA GLY A 69 -1.73 1.03 7.84
C GLY A 69 -3.03 0.85 8.65
N LYS A 70 -3.63 -0.34 8.59
CA LYS A 70 -4.90 -0.64 9.27
C LYS A 70 -4.75 -0.82 10.78
N ARG A 71 -3.58 -1.27 11.23
CA ARG A 71 -3.26 -1.38 12.66
C ARG A 71 -2.85 -0.01 13.19
N ARG A 72 -3.48 0.40 14.30
CA ARG A 72 -3.21 1.68 14.98
C ARG A 72 -3.29 2.88 14.02
N PRO A 73 -4.43 3.11 13.35
CA PRO A 73 -4.57 4.13 12.30
C PRO A 73 -4.31 5.57 12.79
N TYR A 74 -4.43 5.81 14.10
CA TYR A 74 -4.06 7.07 14.74
C TYR A 74 -2.58 7.45 14.56
N LEU A 75 -1.71 6.48 14.23
CA LEU A 75 -0.31 6.73 13.88
C LEU A 75 -0.14 7.35 12.49
N LYS A 76 -1.22 7.57 11.73
CA LYS A 76 -1.20 8.26 10.43
C LYS A 76 -0.16 7.68 9.46
N LYS A 77 0.00 6.37 9.47
CA LYS A 77 0.92 5.64 8.59
C LYS A 77 0.22 5.34 7.28
N ALA A 78 0.55 6.11 6.25
CA ALA A 78 0.08 5.89 4.89
C ALA A 78 1.16 6.29 3.88
N ALA A 79 1.12 5.77 2.66
CA ALA A 79 1.98 6.23 1.57
C ALA A 79 1.29 6.08 0.22
N ILE A 80 1.72 6.87 -0.76
CA ILE A 80 1.44 6.61 -2.18
C ILE A 80 2.56 5.71 -2.69
N ALA A 81 2.22 4.56 -3.27
CA ALA A 81 3.18 3.62 -3.82
C ALA A 81 3.85 4.21 -5.07
N GLU A 82 5.17 4.28 -5.09
CA GLU A 82 5.95 4.80 -6.23
C GLU A 82 6.42 3.71 -7.20
N PHE A 83 6.16 2.44 -6.84
CA PHE A 83 6.55 1.23 -7.57
C PHE A 83 5.53 0.11 -7.33
N ASP A 84 5.73 -1.03 -7.99
CA ASP A 84 4.94 -2.25 -7.81
C ASP A 84 5.60 -3.19 -6.79
N GLY A 85 4.81 -3.87 -5.96
CA GLY A 85 5.36 -4.77 -4.94
C GLY A 85 4.32 -5.51 -4.13
N VAL A 86 4.75 -6.12 -3.02
CA VAL A 86 3.86 -6.75 -2.03
C VAL A 86 3.95 -6.06 -0.67
N CYS A 87 2.87 -6.10 0.11
CA CYS A 87 2.84 -5.44 1.41
C CYS A 87 2.31 -6.33 2.52
N SER A 88 2.55 -5.91 3.76
CA SER A 88 2.03 -6.55 4.96
C SER A 88 0.51 -6.79 4.89
N SER A 89 0.05 -7.87 5.53
CA SER A 89 -1.37 -8.15 5.78
C SER A 89 -2.05 -7.05 6.63
N ASP A 90 -1.29 -6.15 7.24
CA ASP A 90 -1.78 -5.00 8.00
C ASP A 90 -1.91 -3.70 7.21
N ILE A 91 -1.61 -3.71 5.91
CA ILE A 91 -1.77 -2.55 5.02
C ILE A 91 -3.01 -2.75 4.16
N ILE A 92 -3.92 -1.79 4.10
CA ILE A 92 -5.00 -1.77 3.11
C ILE A 92 -4.45 -1.10 1.85
N VAL A 93 -4.54 -1.79 0.72
CA VAL A 93 -4.18 -1.23 -0.59
C VAL A 93 -5.44 -0.61 -1.18
N ILE A 94 -5.41 0.69 -1.45
CA ILE A 94 -6.55 1.45 -1.94
C ILE A 94 -6.21 1.93 -3.35
N GLU A 95 -7.12 1.66 -4.28
CA GLU A 95 -7.05 2.13 -5.66
C GLU A 95 -8.12 3.19 -5.89
N SER A 96 -7.72 4.33 -6.47
CA SER A 96 -8.64 5.36 -6.93
C SER A 96 -9.39 4.87 -8.16
N LYS A 97 -10.71 5.08 -8.19
CA LYS A 97 -11.48 4.89 -9.42
C LYS A 97 -11.19 6.05 -10.37
N PRO A 98 -11.20 5.81 -11.70
CA PRO A 98 -11.19 6.88 -12.68
C PRO A 98 -12.36 7.84 -12.49
#